data_AF-A0A2V9P2K2-F1
#
_entry.id   AF-A0A2V9P2K2-F1
#
_cell.length_a   1.000
_cell.length_b   1.000
_cell.length_c   1.000
_cell.angle_alpha   90.00
_cell.angle_beta   90.00
_cell.angle_gamma   90.00
#
_symmetry.space_group_name_H-M   'P 1'
#
loop_
_entity.id
_entity.type
_entity.pdbx_description
1 polymer ?
#
loop_
_entity_poly.entity_id
_entity_poly.type
_entity_poly.pdbx_seq_one_letter_code
_entity_poly.pdbx_strand_id
1 'polypeptide(L)'
;MVGMDDFRLQLVRHCDSLLESGELTDTDAYDLADWLNKHDEACLKWPGEDLVQLLQQIWADKKVTQTELRRLAVLLRAIHKEWTKIQFDESMVRARSQVEALVARLPPPEPQLPEISITLPIKSHTQKGVVYNVNLAGLACTCADWRAYRCDLPAGHLSRCCKYVFDAFARNMARLGRVVCK
;
A
#
# COMPACT_ATOMS: atom_id res chain seq x y z
N MET A 1 -22.00 5.00 23.61
CA MET A 1 -21.43 5.78 22.48
C MET A 1 -21.50 4.90 21.26
N VAL A 2 -22.63 4.97 20.55
CA VAL A 2 -22.80 4.30 19.26
C VAL A 2 -21.93 5.07 18.27
N GLY A 3 -20.95 4.39 17.66
CA GLY A 3 -19.95 5.04 16.80
C GLY A 3 -20.59 5.66 15.57
N MET A 4 -20.07 6.80 15.12
CA MET A 4 -20.56 7.57 13.96
C MET A 4 -20.64 6.75 12.65
N ASP A 5 -19.96 5.61 12.59
CA ASP A 5 -19.99 4.67 11.46
C ASP A 5 -21.22 3.73 11.46
N ASP A 6 -21.91 3.61 12.58
CA ASP A 6 -23.02 2.67 12.75
C ASP A 6 -24.25 3.09 11.94
N PHE A 7 -24.64 4.37 12.00
CA PHE A 7 -25.81 4.86 11.25
C PHE A 7 -25.62 4.84 9.73
N ARG A 8 -24.40 5.09 9.24
CA ARG A 8 -24.09 5.02 7.81
C ARG A 8 -24.21 3.59 7.29
N LEU A 9 -23.65 2.63 8.03
CA LEU A 9 -23.76 1.22 7.68
C LEU A 9 -25.21 0.74 7.73
N GLN A 10 -25.97 1.15 8.75
CA GLN A 10 -27.39 0.81 8.88
C GLN A 10 -28.22 1.38 7.73
N LEU A 11 -28.00 2.65 7.34
CA LEU A 11 -28.68 3.28 6.22
C LEU A 11 -28.36 2.55 4.90
N VAL A 12 -27.09 2.27 4.60
CA VAL A 12 -26.72 1.55 3.37
C VAL A 12 -27.35 0.15 3.34
N ARG A 13 -27.36 -0.57 4.46
CA ARG A 13 -28.03 -1.89 4.55
C ARG A 13 -29.53 -1.79 4.33
N HIS A 14 -30.16 -0.74 4.87
CA HIS A 14 -31.58 -0.50 4.63
C HIS A 14 -31.84 -0.23 3.15
N CYS A 15 -31.03 0.62 2.51
CA CYS A 15 -31.10 0.86 1.07
C CYS A 15 -30.92 -0.42 0.24
N ASP A 16 -29.99 -1.29 0.63
CA ASP A 16 -29.75 -2.57 -0.06
C ASP A 16 -30.97 -3.49 0.06
N SER A 17 -31.59 -3.56 1.24
CA SER A 17 -32.81 -4.37 1.44
C SER A 17 -33.98 -3.92 0.56
N LEU A 18 -34.10 -2.60 0.31
CA LEU A 18 -35.12 -2.05 -0.59
C LEU A 18 -34.83 -2.37 -2.07
N LEU A 19 -33.58 -2.65 -2.43
CA LEU A 19 -33.20 -3.04 -3.79
C LEU A 19 -33.36 -4.54 -4.05
N GLU A 20 -33.40 -5.38 -3.02
CA GLU A 20 -33.55 -6.84 -3.16
C GLU A 20 -34.90 -7.25 -3.78
N SER A 21 -35.95 -6.45 -3.58
CA SER A 21 -37.28 -6.68 -4.17
C SER A 21 -37.32 -6.50 -5.69
N GLY A 22 -36.28 -5.90 -6.29
CA GLY A 22 -36.09 -5.74 -7.73
C GLY A 22 -36.69 -4.48 -8.34
N GLU A 23 -37.88 -4.06 -7.91
CA GLU A 23 -38.51 -2.80 -8.29
C GLU A 23 -38.93 -1.99 -7.06
N LEU A 24 -38.51 -0.72 -7.00
CA LEU A 24 -38.94 0.18 -5.95
C LEU A 24 -40.40 0.58 -6.15
N THR A 25 -41.15 0.45 -5.07
CA THR A 25 -42.53 0.87 -4.91
C THR A 25 -42.62 2.21 -4.17
N ASP A 26 -43.81 2.81 -4.18
CA ASP A 26 -44.12 3.98 -3.35
C ASP A 26 -44.01 3.67 -1.85
N THR A 27 -44.36 2.44 -1.44
CA THR A 27 -44.15 1.95 -0.07
C THR A 27 -42.67 1.89 0.31
N ASP A 28 -41.78 1.44 -0.57
CA ASP A 28 -40.34 1.42 -0.28
C ASP A 28 -39.77 2.82 -0.11
N ALA A 29 -40.25 3.76 -0.93
CA ALA A 29 -39.86 5.16 -0.86
C ALA A 29 -40.36 5.82 0.45
N TYR A 30 -41.57 5.46 0.89
CA TYR A 30 -42.11 5.88 2.18
C TYR A 30 -41.34 5.29 3.36
N ASP A 31 -41.05 4.00 3.33
CA ASP A 31 -40.30 3.30 4.39
C ASP A 31 -38.90 3.89 4.55
N LEU A 32 -38.24 4.23 3.44
CA LEU A 32 -36.95 4.94 3.47
C LEU A 32 -37.05 6.32 4.11
N ALA A 33 -38.09 7.09 3.77
CA ALA A 33 -38.33 8.41 4.35
C ALA A 33 -38.65 8.32 5.85
N ASP A 34 -39.48 7.36 6.26
CA ASP A 34 -39.81 7.09 7.66
C ASP A 34 -38.56 6.67 8.45
N TRP A 35 -37.70 5.84 7.87
CA TRP A 35 -36.42 5.49 8.48
C TRP A 35 -35.53 6.71 8.69
N LEU A 36 -35.38 7.58 7.69
CA LEU A 36 -34.57 8.79 7.77
C LEU A 36 -35.12 9.77 8.81
N ASN A 37 -36.44 9.94 8.90
CA ASN A 37 -37.09 10.78 9.92
C ASN A 37 -36.89 10.27 11.35
N LYS A 38 -36.62 8.97 11.54
CA LYS A 38 -36.27 8.39 12.85
C LYS A 38 -34.80 8.57 13.21
N HIS A 39 -33.96 8.99 12.26
CA HIS A 39 -32.52 9.09 12.40
C HIS A 39 -32.00 10.45 11.88
N ASP A 40 -32.33 11.54 12.59
CA ASP A 40 -31.96 12.91 12.22
C ASP A 40 -30.45 13.08 11.92
N GLU A 41 -29.58 12.38 12.65
CA GLU A 41 -28.14 12.43 12.43
C GLU A 41 -27.70 11.82 11.09
N ALA A 42 -28.43 10.83 10.58
CA ALA A 42 -28.16 10.19 9.30
C ALA A 42 -28.48 11.13 8.13
N CYS A 43 -29.46 12.01 8.30
CA CYS A 43 -29.86 13.01 7.29
C CYS A 43 -28.80 14.09 7.05
N LEU A 44 -27.93 14.35 8.03
CA LEU A 44 -26.94 15.43 7.99
C LEU A 44 -25.64 15.06 7.26
N LYS A 45 -25.47 13.79 6.88
CA LYS A 45 -24.24 13.28 6.28
C LYS A 45 -24.57 12.36 5.13
N TRP A 46 -23.65 12.25 4.19
CA TRP A 46 -23.69 11.17 3.21
C TRP A 46 -23.83 9.78 3.89
N PRO A 47 -24.71 8.88 3.39
CA PRO A 47 -25.54 9.03 2.18
C PRO A 47 -26.93 9.66 2.39
N GLY A 48 -27.30 10.02 3.63
CA GLY A 48 -28.64 10.53 3.93
C GLY A 48 -28.94 11.90 3.31
N GLU A 49 -27.96 12.79 3.18
CA GLU A 49 -28.16 14.12 2.58
C GLU A 49 -28.69 14.05 1.13
N ASP A 50 -28.09 13.16 0.32
CA ASP A 50 -28.47 12.94 -1.08
C ASP A 50 -29.88 12.32 -1.18
N LEU A 51 -30.19 11.41 -0.25
CA LEU A 51 -31.49 10.74 -0.19
C LEU A 51 -32.59 11.70 0.22
N VAL A 52 -32.39 12.49 1.27
CA VAL A 52 -33.38 13.48 1.73
C VAL A 52 -33.70 14.47 0.63
N GLN A 53 -32.70 14.96 -0.10
CA GLN A 53 -32.93 15.89 -1.21
C GLN A 53 -33.80 15.27 -2.30
N LEU A 54 -33.54 14.01 -2.69
CA LEU A 54 -34.33 13.34 -3.71
C LEU A 54 -35.74 13.03 -3.22
N LEU A 55 -35.89 12.55 -1.98
CA LEU A 55 -37.19 12.28 -1.38
C LEU A 55 -38.02 13.57 -1.26
N GLN A 56 -37.43 14.72 -0.92
CA GLN A 56 -38.18 15.99 -0.94
C GLN A 56 -38.71 16.36 -2.34
N GLN A 57 -37.97 16.04 -3.40
CA GLN A 57 -38.41 16.27 -4.78
C GLN A 57 -39.58 15.38 -5.16
N ILE A 58 -39.50 14.08 -4.83
CA ILE A 58 -40.53 13.09 -5.20
C ILE A 58 -41.87 13.38 -4.50
N TRP A 59 -41.88 14.05 -3.35
CA TRP A 59 -43.09 14.37 -2.60
C TRP A 59 -43.60 15.79 -2.87
N ALA A 60 -42.86 16.61 -3.63
CA ALA A 60 -43.18 18.01 -3.85
C ALA A 60 -44.51 18.22 -4.57
N ASP A 61 -44.83 17.36 -5.53
CA ASP A 61 -46.07 17.41 -6.33
C ASP A 61 -47.18 16.49 -5.79
N LYS A 62 -46.93 15.83 -4.64
CA LYS A 62 -47.80 14.84 -3.98
C LYS A 62 -48.14 13.63 -4.85
N LYS A 63 -47.39 13.37 -5.93
CA LYS A 63 -47.65 12.26 -6.83
C LYS A 63 -46.34 11.53 -7.15
N VAL A 64 -46.12 10.41 -6.46
CA VAL A 64 -44.97 9.54 -6.75
C VAL A 64 -45.14 8.91 -8.14
N THR A 65 -44.22 9.22 -9.05
CA THR A 65 -44.19 8.67 -10.40
C THR A 65 -43.19 7.52 -10.55
N GLN A 66 -43.40 6.64 -11.53
CA GLN A 66 -42.44 5.56 -11.81
C GLN A 66 -41.05 6.11 -12.23
N THR A 67 -41.00 7.28 -12.86
CA THR A 67 -39.74 7.94 -13.24
C THR A 67 -38.93 8.35 -12.01
N GLU A 68 -39.61 8.85 -10.99
CA GLU A 68 -39.02 9.24 -9.70
C GLU A 68 -38.51 8.03 -8.91
N LEU A 69 -39.31 6.95 -8.84
CA LEU A 69 -38.90 5.69 -8.23
C LEU A 69 -37.68 5.09 -8.95
N ARG A 70 -37.61 5.20 -10.29
CA ARG A 70 -36.41 4.82 -11.05
C ARG A 70 -35.21 5.69 -10.70
N ARG A 71 -35.38 7.01 -10.54
CA ARG A 71 -34.31 7.91 -10.10
C ARG A 71 -33.81 7.54 -8.70
N LEU A 72 -34.73 7.22 -7.78
CA LEU A 72 -34.39 6.73 -6.45
C LEU A 72 -33.60 5.42 -6.52
N ALA A 73 -34.05 4.44 -7.31
CA ALA A 73 -33.33 3.17 -7.48
C ALA A 73 -31.92 3.37 -8.06
N VAL A 74 -31.75 4.31 -8.99
CA VAL A 74 -30.42 4.67 -9.51
C VAL A 74 -29.54 5.27 -8.41
N LEU A 75 -30.09 6.16 -7.57
CA LEU A 75 -29.35 6.75 -6.46
C LEU A 75 -28.95 5.70 -5.42
N LEU A 76 -29.86 4.81 -5.01
CA LEU A 76 -29.55 3.73 -4.06
C LEU A 76 -28.41 2.84 -4.58
N ARG A 77 -28.43 2.46 -5.85
CA ARG A 77 -27.34 1.68 -6.47
C ARG A 77 -26.02 2.45 -6.51
N ALA A 78 -26.06 3.75 -6.78
CA ALA A 78 -24.87 4.59 -6.75
C ALA A 78 -24.27 4.66 -5.34
N ILE A 79 -25.12 4.81 -4.31
CA ILE A 79 -24.72 4.79 -2.91
C ILE A 79 -24.06 3.46 -2.53
N HIS A 80 -24.68 2.33 -2.88
CA HIS A 80 -24.10 1.00 -2.61
C HIS A 80 -22.72 0.84 -3.24
N LYS A 81 -22.57 1.27 -4.50
CA LYS A 81 -21.30 1.20 -5.22
C LYS A 81 -20.22 2.05 -4.54
N GLU A 82 -20.55 3.29 -4.18
CA GLU A 82 -19.58 4.18 -3.53
C GLU A 82 -19.22 3.69 -2.12
N TRP A 83 -20.20 3.16 -1.37
CA TRP A 83 -19.95 2.53 -0.06
C TRP A 83 -18.97 1.36 -0.17
N THR A 84 -19.16 0.48 -1.15
CA THR A 84 -18.27 -0.66 -1.39
C THR A 84 -16.85 -0.20 -1.71
N LYS A 85 -16.71 0.88 -2.48
CA LYS A 85 -15.41 1.48 -2.78
C LYS A 85 -14.74 2.08 -1.54
N ILE A 86 -15.48 2.83 -0.72
CA ILE A 86 -14.97 3.38 0.55
C ILE A 86 -14.45 2.25 1.45
N GLN A 87 -15.24 1.18 1.60
CA GLN A 87 -14.84 0.02 2.41
C GLN A 87 -13.58 -0.67 1.89
N PHE A 88 -13.44 -0.78 0.57
CA PHE A 88 -12.23 -1.32 -0.06
C PHE A 88 -11.01 -0.44 0.22
N ASP A 89 -11.13 0.88 0.01
CA ASP A 89 -10.04 1.83 0.23
C ASP A 89 -9.59 1.85 1.70
N GLU A 90 -10.53 1.85 2.64
CA GLU A 90 -10.25 1.76 4.08
C GLU A 90 -9.55 0.44 4.46
N SER A 91 -9.96 -0.68 3.85
CA SER A 91 -9.30 -1.97 4.02
C SER A 91 -7.84 -1.93 3.55
N MET A 92 -7.60 -1.35 2.38
CA MET A 92 -6.26 -1.19 1.82
C MET A 92 -5.36 -0.29 2.68
N VAL A 93 -5.89 0.82 3.20
CA VAL A 93 -5.16 1.72 4.12
C VAL A 93 -4.79 0.98 5.42
N ARG A 94 -5.72 0.19 5.98
CA ARG A 94 -5.45 -0.63 7.16
C ARG A 94 -4.37 -1.69 6.88
N ALA A 95 -4.46 -2.41 5.76
CA ALA A 95 -3.47 -3.40 5.37
C ALA A 95 -2.08 -2.77 5.20
N ARG A 96 -1.99 -1.62 4.53
CA ARG A 96 -0.73 -0.87 4.38
C ARG A 96 -0.15 -0.46 5.73
N SER A 97 -0.98 0.07 6.62
CA SER A 97 -0.54 0.48 7.96
C SER A 97 0.00 -0.71 8.77
N GLN A 98 -0.62 -1.89 8.64
CA GLN A 98 -0.12 -3.12 9.27
C GLN A 98 1.23 -3.55 8.70
N VAL A 99 1.41 -3.49 7.37
CA VAL A 99 2.70 -3.78 6.73
C VAL A 99 3.78 -2.82 7.20
N GLU A 100 3.49 -1.52 7.24
CA GLU A 100 4.44 -0.50 7.73
C GLU A 100 4.84 -0.75 9.19
N ALA A 101 3.86 -1.10 10.05
CA ALA A 101 4.13 -1.44 11.45
C ALA A 101 4.95 -2.73 11.61
N LEU A 102 4.77 -3.71 10.72
CA LEU A 102 5.59 -4.93 10.70
C LEU A 102 7.02 -4.62 10.24
N VAL A 103 7.18 -3.87 9.16
CA VAL A 103 8.48 -3.46 8.63
C VAL A 103 9.28 -2.68 9.67
N ALA A 104 8.63 -1.77 10.42
CA ALA A 104 9.28 -1.01 11.49
C ALA A 104 9.82 -1.88 12.65
N ARG A 105 9.30 -3.11 12.82
CA ARG A 105 9.77 -4.08 13.83
C ARG A 105 10.84 -5.03 13.30
N LEU A 106 11.00 -5.13 11.98
CA LEU A 106 12.06 -5.94 11.40
C LEU A 106 13.40 -5.23 11.62
N PRO A 107 14.47 -5.97 11.98
CA PRO A 107 15.80 -5.40 11.96
C PRO A 107 16.08 -4.85 10.55
N PRO A 108 16.79 -3.71 10.41
CA PRO A 108 17.16 -3.22 9.10
C PRO A 108 17.89 -4.35 8.35
N PRO A 109 17.60 -4.56 7.06
CA PRO A 109 18.30 -5.58 6.30
C PRO A 109 19.80 -5.30 6.41
N GLU A 110 20.56 -6.27 6.91
CA GLU A 110 22.01 -6.14 6.94
C GLU A 110 22.49 -5.88 5.51
N PRO A 111 23.30 -4.84 5.27
CA PRO A 111 23.80 -4.54 3.94
C PRO A 111 24.69 -5.70 3.47
N GLN A 112 24.16 -6.57 2.61
CA GLN A 112 24.92 -7.64 1.98
C GLN A 112 25.60 -7.11 0.73
N LEU A 113 26.90 -7.38 0.58
CA LEU A 113 27.60 -7.13 -0.67
C LEU A 113 27.10 -8.13 -1.73
N PRO A 114 26.97 -7.73 -3.00
CA PRO A 114 26.66 -8.66 -4.07
C PRO A 114 27.76 -9.72 -4.18
N GLU A 115 27.37 -10.98 -4.34
CA GLU A 115 28.30 -12.07 -4.55
C GLU A 115 28.89 -11.97 -5.97
N ILE A 116 30.13 -11.48 -6.06
CA ILE A 116 30.84 -11.32 -7.33
C ILE A 116 31.94 -12.38 -7.40
N SER A 117 31.70 -13.47 -8.14
CA SER A 117 32.65 -14.58 -8.32
C SER A 117 33.78 -14.26 -9.30
N ILE A 118 34.51 -13.17 -9.04
CA ILE A 118 35.63 -12.71 -9.87
C ILE A 118 36.87 -12.53 -9.00
N THR A 119 38.01 -13.01 -9.51
CA THR A 119 39.33 -12.71 -8.97
C THR A 119 40.06 -11.73 -9.89
N LEU A 120 40.56 -10.63 -9.35
CA LEU A 120 41.20 -9.56 -10.12
C LEU A 120 42.58 -9.21 -9.56
N PRO A 121 43.56 -8.93 -10.44
CA PRO A 121 44.84 -8.36 -10.03
C PRO A 121 44.70 -6.85 -9.80
N ILE A 122 45.06 -6.39 -8.60
CA ILE A 122 45.05 -4.97 -8.20
C ILE A 122 46.47 -4.52 -7.89
N LYS A 123 46.93 -3.46 -8.56
CA LYS A 123 48.24 -2.86 -8.30
C LYS A 123 48.27 -2.25 -6.90
N SER A 124 49.36 -2.46 -6.17
CA SER A 124 49.54 -1.85 -4.86
C SER A 124 49.55 -0.32 -4.98
N HIS A 125 48.81 0.35 -4.09
CA HIS A 125 48.77 1.81 -4.03
C HIS A 125 50.01 2.40 -3.35
N THR A 126 50.82 1.58 -2.68
CA THR A 126 51.97 2.02 -1.87
C THR A 126 53.30 1.44 -2.33
N GLN A 127 53.32 0.31 -3.03
CA GLN A 127 54.54 -0.35 -3.49
C GLN A 127 54.56 -0.46 -5.02
N LYS A 128 55.55 0.16 -5.66
CA LYS A 128 55.67 0.16 -7.12
C LYS A 128 55.98 -1.26 -7.61
N GLY A 129 55.25 -1.70 -8.64
CA GLY A 129 55.43 -3.01 -9.27
C GLY A 129 54.78 -4.19 -8.53
N VAL A 130 54.20 -3.98 -7.35
CA VAL A 130 53.53 -5.03 -6.59
C VAL A 130 52.06 -5.14 -7.01
N VAL A 131 51.58 -6.37 -7.15
CA VAL A 131 50.19 -6.69 -7.52
C VAL A 131 49.62 -7.69 -6.51
N TYR A 132 48.39 -7.44 -6.05
CA TYR A 132 47.64 -8.33 -5.17
C TYR A 132 46.47 -8.95 -5.91
N ASN A 133 46.17 -10.21 -5.60
CA ASN A 133 44.99 -10.88 -6.12
C ASN A 133 43.84 -10.67 -5.13
N VAL A 134 42.71 -10.21 -5.64
CA VAL A 134 41.50 -9.91 -4.89
C VAL A 134 40.37 -10.80 -5.40
N ASN A 135 39.78 -11.60 -4.52
CA ASN A 135 38.58 -12.39 -4.79
C ASN A 135 37.38 -11.70 -4.15
N LEU A 136 36.42 -11.27 -4.97
CA LEU A 136 35.27 -10.49 -4.53
C LEU A 136 34.16 -11.34 -3.90
N ALA A 137 34.06 -12.64 -4.20
CA ALA A 137 33.06 -13.53 -3.60
C ALA A 137 33.37 -13.79 -2.12
N GLY A 138 34.65 -14.01 -1.81
CA GLY A 138 35.11 -14.26 -0.44
C GLY A 138 35.52 -13.00 0.33
N LEU A 139 35.49 -11.81 -0.28
CA LEU A 139 36.14 -10.59 0.25
C LEU A 139 37.61 -10.84 0.62
N ALA A 140 38.32 -11.61 -0.20
CA ALA A 140 39.67 -12.10 0.09
C ALA A 140 40.75 -11.37 -0.71
N CYS A 141 41.93 -11.16 -0.10
CA CYS A 141 43.04 -10.48 -0.75
C CYS A 141 44.39 -11.08 -0.34
N THR A 142 45.38 -11.05 -1.25
CA THR A 142 46.74 -11.50 -0.95
C THR A 142 47.64 -10.44 -0.30
N CYS A 143 47.11 -9.26 0.03
CA CYS A 143 47.90 -8.21 0.69
C CYS A 143 48.21 -8.55 2.16
N ALA A 144 49.28 -7.94 2.70
CA ALA A 144 49.73 -8.18 4.06
C ALA A 144 48.66 -7.81 5.12
N ASP A 145 47.98 -6.68 4.95
CA ASP A 145 46.88 -6.24 5.84
C ASP A 145 45.77 -7.29 5.94
N TRP A 146 45.38 -7.86 4.80
CA TRP A 146 44.33 -8.87 4.79
C TRP A 146 44.77 -10.16 5.47
N ARG A 147 45.98 -10.65 5.13
CA ARG A 147 46.55 -11.89 5.72
C ARG A 147 46.81 -11.79 7.22
N ALA A 148 47.14 -10.59 7.72
CA ALA A 148 47.48 -10.40 9.12
C ALA A 148 46.27 -10.12 10.01
N TYR A 149 45.24 -9.44 9.48
CA TYR A 149 44.20 -8.85 10.34
C TYR A 149 42.75 -9.15 9.90
N ARG A 150 42.54 -9.68 8.68
CA ARG A 150 41.18 -9.80 8.11
C ARG A 150 40.80 -11.19 7.66
N CYS A 151 41.76 -12.10 7.50
CA CYS A 151 41.50 -13.47 7.04
C CYS A 151 40.60 -14.25 8.00
N ASP A 152 40.71 -13.99 9.30
CA ASP A 152 39.99 -14.74 10.35
C ASP A 152 38.62 -14.14 10.70
N LEU A 153 38.28 -12.99 10.11
CA LEU A 153 36.97 -12.38 10.32
C LEU A 153 35.87 -13.13 9.55
N PRO A 154 34.60 -13.09 10.01
CA PRO A 154 33.50 -13.83 9.40
C PRO A 154 33.33 -13.53 7.91
N ALA A 155 33.19 -14.58 7.10
CA ALA A 155 32.94 -14.46 5.66
C ALA A 155 31.69 -13.63 5.39
N GLY A 156 31.72 -12.80 4.35
CA GLY A 156 30.63 -11.89 3.99
C GLY A 156 30.56 -10.57 4.79
N HIS A 157 31.30 -10.46 5.92
CA HIS A 157 31.30 -9.22 6.70
C HIS A 157 32.19 -8.13 6.07
N LEU A 158 31.70 -6.89 6.04
CA LEU A 158 32.42 -5.73 5.47
C LEU A 158 33.80 -5.50 6.11
N SER A 159 33.99 -5.92 7.36
CA SER A 159 35.29 -5.83 8.06
C SER A 159 36.40 -6.64 7.39
N ARG A 160 36.07 -7.65 6.55
CA ARG A 160 37.06 -8.38 5.74
C ARG A 160 37.64 -7.55 4.59
N CYS A 161 36.97 -6.47 4.20
CA CYS A 161 37.42 -5.63 3.09
C CYS A 161 38.67 -4.83 3.48
N CYS A 162 39.82 -5.21 2.92
CA CYS A 162 40.98 -4.31 2.88
C CYS A 162 40.79 -3.25 1.79
N LYS A 163 41.64 -2.22 1.76
CA LYS A 163 41.56 -1.15 0.75
C LYS A 163 41.57 -1.64 -0.70
N TYR A 164 42.23 -2.77 -0.99
CA TYR A 164 42.29 -3.35 -2.32
C TYR A 164 41.02 -4.12 -2.70
N VAL A 165 40.35 -4.76 -1.73
CA VAL A 165 39.01 -5.35 -1.91
C VAL A 165 38.02 -4.24 -2.24
N PHE A 166 38.07 -3.13 -1.51
CA PHE A 166 37.22 -1.97 -1.75
C PHE A 166 37.47 -1.32 -3.13
N ASP A 167 38.74 -1.12 -3.52
CA ASP A 167 39.11 -0.63 -4.86
C ASP A 167 38.59 -1.54 -5.97
N ALA A 168 38.71 -2.86 -5.79
CA ALA A 168 38.16 -3.83 -6.74
C ALA A 168 36.63 -3.75 -6.83
N PHE A 169 35.89 -3.60 -5.72
CA PHE A 169 34.44 -3.38 -5.77
C PHE A 169 34.09 -2.08 -6.48
N ALA A 170 34.74 -0.96 -6.16
CA ALA A 170 34.46 0.34 -6.76
C ALA A 170 34.64 0.33 -8.30
N ARG A 171 35.69 -0.31 -8.80
CA ARG A 171 35.94 -0.44 -10.25
C ARG A 171 34.89 -1.29 -10.98
N ASN A 172 34.29 -2.28 -10.31
CA ASN A 172 33.33 -3.20 -10.93
C ASN A 172 31.88 -2.74 -10.75
N MET A 173 31.55 -2.09 -9.63
CA MET A 173 30.24 -1.46 -9.41
C MET A 173 29.96 -0.34 -10.43
N ALA A 174 30.99 0.45 -10.78
CA ALA A 174 30.88 1.46 -11.85
C ALA A 174 30.59 0.87 -13.25
N ARG A 175 30.85 -0.43 -13.45
CA ARG A 175 30.53 -1.15 -14.69
C ARG A 175 29.15 -1.81 -14.64
N LEU A 176 28.73 -2.29 -13.47
CA LEU A 176 27.42 -2.90 -13.25
C LEU A 176 26.27 -1.88 -13.20
N GLY A 177 26.54 -0.62 -12.83
CA GLY A 177 25.57 0.48 -12.89
C GLY A 177 25.14 0.93 -14.28
N ARG A 178 25.69 0.34 -15.36
CA ARG A 178 25.22 0.52 -16.75
C ARG A 178 24.30 -0.60 -17.20
N VAL A 179 23.32 -0.99 -16.37
CA VAL A 179 22.15 -1.71 -16.90
C VAL A 179 21.36 -0.69 -17.71
N VAL A 180 21.60 -0.69 -19.02
CA VAL A 180 20.75 -0.04 -20.01
C VAL A 180 19.38 -0.69 -19.88
N CYS A 181 18.41 0.04 -19.32
CA CYS A 181 17.00 -0.29 -19.51
C CYS A 181 16.74 -0.23 -21.02
N LYS A 182 16.51 -1.39 -21.63
CA LYS A 182 15.80 -1.51 -22.90
C LYS A 182 14.33 -1.70 -22.60
#